data_AF-A0A2M3ZY66-F1
#
_entry.id   AF-A0A2M3ZY66-F1
#
_cell.length_a   1.000
_cell.length_b   1.000
_cell.length_c   1.000
_cell.angle_alpha   90.00
_cell.angle_beta   90.00
_cell.angle_gamma   90.00
#
_symmetry.space_group_name_H-M   'P 1'
#
loop_
_entity.id
_entity.type
_entity.pdbx_description
1 polymer ?
#
loop_
_entity_poly.entity_id
_entity_poly.type
_entity_poly.pdbx_seq_one_letter_code
_entity_poly.pdbx_strand_id
1 'polypeptide(L)'
;MMAAIQQQQQQQKRMLWLALVTLALGTTNVLVLVAGEDICTVSLDTIVPALPAPCQPLESCNHEVAGERYNQALQQCRVSAATRRDTRTNFPKQLTNWYAEQTFFLEELQQLHDTHHQRIVALEREVAQGAELIAQLRRKHFIYCIESGRTKEALLYYATAQQKLTPTQIGAAIRGNRELREETMLHLLEFIRALPDEAERRELYRAGLPIFGRVLLHTDMALVYGIDARSAGLAANETDALLAPMTERYRNDFLTGHYFNHAAITRFARKYPRYYAHHLRAITTITKQQWDKMVKIWAFKLAMGLPTLELRLLTTERAMDLLEQFAKKERNILEPLLIRVSFTVYRLKKQAEQAGGQKPIMDRIAKLEKRFEMGQRKRFVVYLKEFEKKYVQEWRRMKQEQAKG
;
A
#
# COMPACT_ATOMS: atom_id res chain seq x y z
N MET A 1 -12.27 50.69 18.37
CA MET A 1 -12.72 49.45 19.03
C MET A 1 -12.06 49.17 20.40
N MET A 2 -10.89 49.76 20.73
CA MET A 2 -10.28 49.60 22.07
C MET A 2 -10.83 50.54 23.17
N ALA A 3 -11.48 51.66 22.84
CA ALA A 3 -12.02 52.58 23.84
C ALA A 3 -13.31 52.09 24.53
N ALA A 4 -14.08 51.21 23.88
CA ALA A 4 -15.36 50.72 24.41
C ALA A 4 -15.19 49.62 25.49
N ILE A 5 -14.11 48.83 25.42
CA ILE A 5 -13.86 47.71 26.35
C ILE A 5 -13.35 48.25 27.70
N GLN A 6 -12.57 49.34 27.69
CA GLN A 6 -12.04 49.97 28.89
C GLN A 6 -13.14 50.66 29.72
N GLN A 7 -14.17 51.21 29.05
CA GLN A 7 -15.31 51.85 29.70
C GLN A 7 -16.22 50.82 30.40
N GLN A 8 -16.33 49.61 29.85
CA GLN A 8 -17.18 48.54 30.40
C GLN A 8 -16.57 47.90 31.66
N GLN A 9 -15.24 47.76 31.73
CA GLN A 9 -14.56 47.27 32.94
C GLN A 9 -14.59 48.28 34.11
N GLN A 10 -14.60 49.58 33.82
CA GLN A 10 -14.66 50.62 34.85
C GLN A 10 -16.06 50.74 35.49
N GLN A 11 -17.12 50.46 34.72
CA GLN A 11 -18.50 50.39 35.24
C GLN A 11 -18.75 49.15 36.11
N GLN A 12 -18.20 47.99 35.76
CA GLN A 12 -18.31 46.78 36.58
C GLN A 12 -17.60 46.91 37.94
N LYS A 13 -16.42 47.55 37.98
CA LYS A 13 -15.71 47.82 39.25
C LYS A 13 -16.45 48.81 40.15
N ARG A 14 -17.19 49.79 39.59
CA ARG A 14 -18.02 50.72 40.36
C ARG A 14 -19.29 50.08 40.92
N MET A 15 -19.93 49.15 40.18
CA MET A 15 -21.11 48.42 40.69
C MET A 15 -20.75 47.44 41.82
N LEU A 16 -19.60 46.77 41.75
CA LEU A 16 -19.12 45.89 42.83
C LEU A 16 -18.78 46.66 44.12
N TRP A 17 -18.23 47.86 44.01
CA TRP A 17 -18.00 48.73 45.18
C TRP A 17 -19.30 49.26 45.80
N LEU A 18 -20.29 49.62 44.99
CA LEU A 18 -21.61 50.05 45.47
C LEU A 18 -22.38 48.92 46.17
N ALA A 19 -22.30 47.68 45.68
CA ALA A 19 -22.90 46.52 46.33
C ALA A 19 -22.23 46.15 47.66
N LEU A 20 -20.92 46.37 47.79
CA LEU A 20 -20.18 46.18 49.05
C LEU A 20 -20.48 47.28 50.08
N VAL A 21 -20.72 48.51 49.65
CA VAL A 21 -21.09 49.62 50.53
C VAL A 21 -22.56 49.53 50.98
N THR A 22 -23.47 49.00 50.17
CA THR A 22 -24.87 48.77 50.59
C THR A 22 -25.03 47.55 51.50
N LEU A 23 -24.17 46.55 51.43
CA LEU A 23 -24.09 45.46 52.43
C LEU A 23 -23.48 45.91 53.77
N ALA A 24 -22.66 46.96 53.78
CA ALA A 24 -22.00 47.49 54.99
C ALA A 24 -22.84 48.54 55.75
N LEU A 25 -23.82 49.20 55.11
CA LEU A 25 -24.62 50.28 55.71
C LEU A 25 -26.05 49.86 56.14
N GLY A 26 -26.40 48.58 55.96
CA GLY A 26 -27.73 48.05 56.24
C GLY A 26 -27.95 47.52 57.66
N THR A 27 -27.42 48.13 58.72
CA THR A 27 -27.85 47.83 60.12
C THR A 27 -27.67 49.04 61.04
N THR A 28 -28.47 50.09 60.85
CA THR A 28 -28.69 51.11 61.88
C THR A 28 -30.18 51.30 62.11
N ASN A 29 -30.67 50.64 63.16
CA ASN A 29 -31.56 51.18 64.21
C ASN A 29 -32.33 50.03 64.86
N VAL A 30 -32.22 49.92 66.18
CA VAL A 30 -33.33 50.02 67.16
C VAL A 30 -32.75 49.59 68.52
N LEU A 31 -32.59 50.58 69.40
CA LEU A 31 -32.41 50.39 70.84
C LEU A 31 -33.80 50.05 71.40
N VAL A 32 -34.02 48.79 71.77
CA VAL A 32 -35.10 48.37 72.67
C VAL A 32 -34.46 47.49 73.74
N LEU A 33 -34.45 48.01 74.97
CA LEU A 33 -34.16 47.28 76.20
C LEU A 33 -35.38 46.41 76.53
N VAL A 34 -35.31 45.10 76.29
CA VAL A 34 -36.20 44.11 76.93
C VAL A 34 -35.39 42.87 77.31
N ALA A 35 -35.61 42.44 78.55
CA ALA A 35 -35.19 41.24 79.27
C ALA A 35 -34.48 40.10 78.50
N GLY A 36 -33.36 39.66 79.10
CA GLY A 36 -32.63 38.39 78.91
C GLY A 36 -33.15 37.41 77.86
N GLU A 37 -32.69 37.56 76.62
CA GLU A 37 -32.77 36.51 75.61
C GLU A 37 -31.70 35.45 75.91
N ASP A 38 -32.13 34.29 76.41
CA ASP A 38 -31.29 33.11 76.47
C ASP A 38 -30.94 32.68 75.03
N ILE A 39 -29.64 32.51 74.77
CA ILE A 39 -29.01 32.25 73.45
C ILE A 39 -29.55 30.98 72.75
N CYS A 40 -30.42 30.22 73.40
CA CYS A 40 -30.96 28.94 72.94
C CYS A 40 -32.36 29.02 72.32
N THR A 41 -32.99 30.20 72.27
CA THR A 41 -34.37 30.32 71.76
C THR A 41 -34.57 31.46 70.76
N VAL A 42 -33.75 31.61 69.70
CA VAL A 42 -34.18 32.28 68.45
C VAL A 42 -33.48 31.67 67.23
N SER A 43 -34.26 31.38 66.18
CA SER A 43 -33.92 30.64 64.95
C SER A 43 -33.30 31.49 63.83
N LEU A 44 -32.59 30.84 62.90
CA LEU A 44 -32.88 30.82 61.46
C LEU A 44 -31.99 29.75 60.79
N ASP A 45 -32.60 28.84 60.01
CA ASP A 45 -31.99 27.81 59.13
C ASP A 45 -31.65 26.40 59.66
N THR A 46 -32.17 25.94 60.80
CA THR A 46 -32.06 24.50 61.13
C THR A 46 -33.32 23.96 61.80
N ILE A 47 -34.01 23.03 61.12
CA ILE A 47 -35.05 22.20 61.73
C ILE A 47 -34.33 21.24 62.68
N VAL A 48 -34.24 21.61 63.96
CA VAL A 48 -33.81 20.70 65.01
C VAL A 48 -35.03 19.85 65.38
N PRO A 49 -34.96 18.51 65.36
CA PRO A 49 -36.07 17.68 65.82
C PRO A 49 -36.38 18.04 67.28
N ALA A 50 -37.67 18.24 67.58
CA ALA A 50 -38.12 18.61 68.91
C ALA A 50 -37.56 17.62 69.94
N LEU A 51 -36.91 18.15 70.98
CA LEU A 51 -36.49 17.34 72.13
C LEU A 51 -37.75 16.65 72.69
N PRO A 52 -37.72 15.31 72.89
CA PRO A 52 -38.91 14.58 73.33
C PRO A 52 -39.39 15.13 74.67
N ALA A 53 -40.66 15.53 74.73
CA ALA A 53 -41.26 16.15 75.90
C ALA A 53 -41.14 15.21 77.11
N PRO A 54 -40.52 15.63 78.22
CA PRO A 54 -40.51 14.84 79.43
C PRO A 54 -41.82 15.09 80.19
N CYS A 55 -42.56 14.01 80.44
CA CYS A 55 -43.73 13.93 81.32
C CYS A 55 -45.09 14.37 80.72
N GLN A 56 -45.91 13.37 80.37
CA GLN A 56 -47.37 13.46 80.43
C GLN A 56 -47.89 12.28 81.27
N PRO A 57 -48.77 12.49 82.27
CA PRO A 57 -49.31 13.77 82.74
C PRO A 57 -48.30 14.57 83.60
N LEU A 58 -48.53 15.88 83.70
CA LEU A 58 -47.70 16.85 84.45
C LEU A 58 -47.58 16.56 85.96
N GLU A 59 -48.46 15.70 86.49
CA GLU A 59 -48.57 15.42 87.93
C GLU A 59 -47.45 14.53 88.50
N SER A 60 -46.68 13.83 87.65
CA SER A 60 -45.64 12.89 88.10
C SER A 60 -44.22 13.25 87.64
N CYS A 61 -43.97 14.52 87.27
CA CYS A 61 -42.66 14.93 86.78
C CYS A 61 -41.71 15.22 87.94
N ASN A 62 -40.61 14.47 88.06
CA ASN A 62 -39.56 14.78 89.01
C ASN A 62 -38.83 16.06 88.56
N HIS A 63 -39.16 17.18 89.21
CA HIS A 63 -38.67 18.51 88.87
C HIS A 63 -37.13 18.64 88.92
N GLU A 64 -36.44 17.84 89.75
CA GLU A 64 -34.98 17.84 89.80
C GLU A 64 -34.37 17.28 88.51
N VAL A 65 -34.89 16.14 88.02
CA VAL A 65 -34.40 15.49 86.80
C VAL A 65 -34.71 16.32 85.55
N ALA A 66 -35.86 17.01 85.54
CA ALA A 66 -36.21 17.95 84.49
C ALA A 66 -35.28 19.18 84.49
N GLY A 67 -34.95 19.70 85.67
CA GLY A 67 -34.01 20.81 85.85
C GLY A 67 -32.59 20.46 85.42
N GLU A 68 -32.08 19.27 85.79
CA GLU A 68 -30.76 18.80 85.36
C GLU A 68 -30.67 18.64 83.85
N ARG A 69 -31.68 18.06 83.21
CA ARG A 69 -31.71 17.90 81.75
C ARG A 69 -31.83 19.23 81.02
N TYR A 70 -32.62 20.16 81.55
CA TYR A 70 -32.69 21.53 81.03
C TYR A 70 -31.32 22.21 81.13
N ASN A 71 -30.64 22.09 82.27
CA ASN A 71 -29.30 22.66 82.46
C ASN A 71 -28.26 22.02 81.54
N GLN A 72 -28.30 20.70 81.32
CA GLN A 72 -27.42 20.02 80.36
C GLN A 72 -27.67 20.51 78.92
N ALA A 73 -28.94 20.64 78.52
CA ALA A 73 -29.30 21.17 77.20
C ALA A 73 -28.86 22.63 77.04
N LEU A 74 -29.01 23.45 78.08
CA LEU A 74 -28.56 24.84 78.12
C LEU A 74 -27.03 24.93 77.99
N GLN A 75 -26.28 24.09 78.72
CA GLN A 75 -24.81 24.05 78.65
C GLN A 75 -24.31 23.54 77.29
N GLN A 76 -24.92 22.49 76.73
CA GLN A 76 -24.59 21.99 75.38
C GLN A 76 -24.88 23.04 74.30
N CYS A 77 -26.00 23.75 74.42
CA CYS A 77 -26.34 24.86 73.55
C CYS A 77 -25.32 26.00 73.65
N ARG A 78 -24.87 26.37 74.86
CA ARG A 78 -23.83 27.39 75.06
C ARG A 78 -22.48 27.01 74.46
N VAL A 79 -22.03 25.76 74.65
CA VAL A 79 -20.78 25.26 74.05
C VAL A 79 -20.91 25.27 72.53
N SER A 80 -22.01 24.74 71.96
CA SER A 80 -22.28 24.74 70.53
C SER A 80 -22.39 26.15 69.92
N ALA A 81 -22.93 27.12 70.66
CA ALA A 81 -23.00 28.52 70.25
C ALA A 81 -21.61 29.17 70.27
N ALA A 82 -20.78 28.89 71.29
CA ALA A 82 -19.40 29.35 71.35
C ALA A 82 -18.57 28.78 70.19
N THR A 83 -18.68 27.47 69.91
CA THR A 83 -17.96 26.86 68.77
C THR A 83 -18.46 27.41 67.44
N ARG A 84 -19.77 27.62 67.27
CA ARG A 84 -20.32 28.24 66.04
C ARG A 84 -19.87 29.69 65.88
N ARG A 85 -19.75 30.44 66.98
CA ARG A 85 -19.20 31.80 66.98
C ARG A 85 -17.74 31.78 66.56
N ASP A 86 -16.92 30.94 67.18
CA ASP A 86 -15.48 30.82 66.86
C ASP A 86 -15.25 30.36 65.42
N THR A 87 -16.02 29.38 64.93
CA THR A 87 -15.96 28.94 63.52
C THR A 87 -16.38 30.07 62.58
N ARG A 88 -17.45 30.81 62.87
CA ARG A 88 -17.89 31.96 62.06
C ARG A 88 -16.87 33.10 62.08
N THR A 89 -16.21 33.34 63.21
CA THR A 89 -15.16 34.35 63.35
C THR A 89 -13.87 33.95 62.62
N ASN A 90 -13.55 32.65 62.58
CA ASN A 90 -12.35 32.13 61.92
C ASN A 90 -12.55 31.79 60.44
N PHE A 91 -13.79 31.61 59.98
CA PHE A 91 -14.11 31.25 58.59
C PHE A 91 -13.56 32.25 57.55
N PRO A 92 -13.65 33.59 57.73
CA PRO A 92 -13.04 34.53 56.80
C PRO A 92 -11.52 34.37 56.67
N LYS A 93 -10.83 34.07 57.79
CA LYS A 93 -9.39 33.81 57.81
C LYS A 93 -9.05 32.50 57.10
N GLN A 94 -9.82 31.44 57.35
CA GLN A 94 -9.65 30.15 56.66
C GLN A 94 -9.88 30.28 55.14
N LEU A 95 -10.92 31.02 54.74
CA LEU A 95 -11.23 31.26 53.33
C LEU A 95 -10.12 32.07 52.64
N THR A 96 -9.55 33.05 53.34
CA THR A 96 -8.42 33.86 52.84
C THR A 96 -7.16 33.01 52.72
N ASN A 97 -6.89 32.14 53.70
CA ASN A 97 -5.75 31.22 53.65
C ASN A 97 -5.89 30.21 52.51
N TRP A 98 -7.06 29.61 52.30
CA TRP A 98 -7.30 28.70 51.16
C TRP A 98 -7.16 29.40 49.82
N TYR A 99 -7.65 30.64 49.70
CA TYR A 99 -7.48 31.43 48.49
C TYR A 99 -6.00 31.75 48.23
N ALA A 100 -5.24 32.08 49.29
CA ALA A 100 -3.80 32.31 49.19
C ALA A 100 -3.03 31.04 48.81
N GLU A 101 -3.37 29.89 49.39
CA GLU A 101 -2.78 28.58 49.05
C GLU A 101 -3.08 28.20 47.59
N GLN A 102 -4.32 28.35 47.12
CA GLN A 102 -4.68 28.10 45.72
C GLN A 102 -3.92 29.03 44.77
N THR A 103 -3.77 30.30 45.13
CA THR A 103 -3.02 31.26 44.32
C THR A 103 -1.53 30.89 44.28
N PHE A 104 -0.95 30.52 45.42
CA PHE A 104 0.43 30.05 45.52
C PHE A 104 0.69 28.81 44.66
N PHE A 105 -0.16 27.77 44.76
CA PHE A 105 0.00 26.57 43.94
C PHE A 105 -0.18 26.85 42.45
N LEU A 106 -1.08 27.76 42.07
CA LEU A 106 -1.27 28.14 40.68
C LEU A 106 -0.06 28.91 40.14
N GLU A 107 0.49 29.83 40.94
CA GLU A 107 1.73 30.56 40.62
C GLU A 107 2.94 29.61 40.52
N GLU A 108 3.07 28.65 41.42
CA GLU A 108 4.14 27.65 41.40
C GLU A 108 4.02 26.71 40.20
N LEU A 109 2.80 26.26 39.87
CA LEU A 109 2.54 25.49 38.64
C LEU A 109 2.83 26.30 37.39
N GLN A 110 2.48 27.59 37.37
CA GLN A 110 2.73 28.46 36.24
C GLN A 110 4.23 28.74 36.09
N GLN A 111 4.96 28.96 37.18
CA GLN A 111 6.41 29.09 37.17
C GLN A 111 7.11 27.81 36.72
N LEU A 112 6.67 26.64 37.20
CA LEU A 112 7.19 25.35 36.74
C LEU A 112 6.89 25.11 35.26
N HIS A 113 5.69 25.48 34.81
CA HIS A 113 5.33 25.42 33.39
C HIS A 113 6.23 26.35 32.59
N ASP A 114 6.33 27.64 32.91
CA ASP A 114 7.13 28.63 32.19
C ASP A 114 8.63 28.26 32.18
N THR A 115 9.16 27.74 33.28
CA THR A 115 10.56 27.30 33.43
C THR A 115 10.88 26.10 32.52
N HIS A 116 9.92 25.18 32.33
CA HIS A 116 10.13 23.96 31.56
C HIS A 116 9.47 23.97 30.18
N HIS A 117 8.66 24.98 29.85
CA HIS A 117 7.87 25.06 28.63
C HIS A 117 8.74 24.94 27.38
N GLN A 118 9.83 25.71 27.30
CA GLN A 118 10.75 25.65 26.15
C GLN A 118 11.38 24.27 25.98
N ARG A 119 11.68 23.57 27.09
CA ARG A 119 12.25 22.23 27.07
C ARG A 119 11.24 21.17 26.63
N ILE A 120 9.98 21.28 27.09
CA ILE A 120 8.89 20.40 26.66
C ILE A 120 8.62 20.59 25.17
N VAL A 121 8.48 21.83 24.69
CA VAL A 121 8.27 22.14 23.27
C VAL A 121 9.45 21.68 22.40
N ALA A 122 10.69 21.81 22.88
CA ALA A 122 11.86 21.29 22.18
C ALA A 122 11.83 19.75 22.07
N LEU A 123 11.52 19.05 23.17
CA LEU A 123 11.38 17.58 23.18
C LEU A 123 10.24 17.10 22.27
N GLU A 124 9.08 17.77 22.28
CA GLU A 124 7.97 17.44 21.39
C GLU A 124 8.36 17.62 19.92
N ARG A 125 9.11 18.68 19.59
CA ARG A 125 9.65 18.90 18.24
C ARG A 125 10.66 17.84 17.84
N GLU A 126 11.58 17.47 18.74
CA GLU A 126 12.57 16.41 18.49
C GLU A 126 11.91 15.04 18.30
N VAL A 127 10.92 14.70 19.11
CA VAL A 127 10.14 13.46 18.99
C VAL A 127 9.35 13.44 17.68
N ALA A 128 8.71 14.56 17.31
CA ALA A 128 7.98 14.68 16.05
C ALA A 128 8.91 14.56 14.83
N GLN A 129 10.06 15.26 14.85
CA GLN A 129 11.08 15.17 13.80
C GLN A 129 11.68 13.76 13.71
N GLY A 130 11.92 13.11 14.86
CA GLY A 130 12.38 11.73 14.93
C GLY A 130 11.37 10.75 14.34
N ALA A 131 10.08 10.91 14.65
CA ALA A 131 9.00 10.11 14.08
C ALA A 131 8.90 10.29 12.56
N GLU A 132 9.01 11.53 12.07
CA GLU A 132 9.02 11.83 10.64
C GLU A 132 10.23 11.17 9.94
N LEU A 133 11.43 11.31 10.51
CA LEU A 133 12.64 10.71 9.97
C LEU A 133 12.53 9.17 9.92
N ILE A 134 12.02 8.54 10.98
CA ILE A 134 11.78 7.09 11.00
C ILE A 134 10.79 6.67 9.91
N ALA A 135 9.72 7.44 9.70
CA ALA A 135 8.77 7.16 8.62
C ALA A 135 9.43 7.29 7.24
N GLN A 136 10.26 8.32 7.03
CA GLN A 136 11.03 8.50 5.79
C GLN A 136 12.03 7.36 5.56
N LEU A 137 12.76 6.94 6.59
CA LEU A 137 13.71 5.82 6.52
C LEU A 137 13.00 4.50 6.23
N ARG A 138 11.85 4.24 6.85
CA ARG A 138 11.03 3.05 6.57
C ARG A 138 10.55 3.04 5.12
N ARG A 139 10.11 4.17 4.58
CA ARG A 139 9.71 4.30 3.17
C ARG A 139 10.90 4.03 2.23
N LYS A 140 12.07 4.63 2.49
CA LYS A 140 13.30 4.38 1.72
C LYS A 140 13.72 2.91 1.79
N HIS A 141 13.68 2.32 2.98
CA HIS A 141 14.03 0.92 3.18
C HIS A 141 13.08 -0.02 2.43
N PHE A 142 11.78 0.26 2.45
CA PHE A 142 10.80 -0.50 1.67
C PHE A 142 11.10 -0.46 0.16
N ILE A 143 11.39 0.72 -0.39
CA ILE A 143 11.77 0.85 -1.81
C ILE A 143 13.07 0.08 -2.08
N TYR A 144 14.08 0.21 -1.21
CA TYR A 144 15.32 -0.56 -1.33
C TYR A 144 15.09 -2.08 -1.30
N CYS A 145 14.17 -2.59 -0.46
CA CYS A 145 13.83 -4.01 -0.43
C CYS A 145 13.23 -4.48 -1.77
N ILE A 146 12.43 -3.64 -2.43
CA ILE A 146 11.96 -3.93 -3.80
C ILE A 146 13.15 -3.89 -4.76
N GLU A 147 13.96 -2.83 -4.76
CA GLU A 147 15.05 -2.68 -5.73
C GLU A 147 16.11 -3.78 -5.62
N SER A 148 16.35 -4.29 -4.42
CA SER A 148 17.33 -5.35 -4.12
C SER A 148 16.76 -6.78 -4.21
N GLY A 149 15.50 -6.96 -4.61
CA GLY A 149 14.90 -8.29 -4.79
C GLY A 149 14.54 -9.00 -3.47
N ARG A 150 14.51 -8.28 -2.35
CA ARG A 150 14.10 -8.81 -1.04
C ARG A 150 12.57 -8.83 -0.92
N THR A 151 11.92 -9.60 -1.79
CA THR A 151 10.45 -9.63 -1.93
C THR A 151 9.73 -9.93 -0.61
N LYS A 152 10.23 -10.88 0.20
CA LYS A 152 9.61 -11.21 1.49
C LYS A 152 9.61 -10.05 2.47
N GLU A 153 10.73 -9.32 2.56
CA GLU A 153 10.86 -8.14 3.41
C GLU A 153 9.98 -7.00 2.88
N ALA A 154 9.96 -6.79 1.56
CA ALA A 154 9.09 -5.80 0.94
C ALA A 154 7.60 -6.09 1.21
N LEU A 155 7.16 -7.34 1.10
CA LEU A 155 5.79 -7.75 1.42
C LEU A 155 5.46 -7.52 2.90
N LEU A 156 6.38 -7.85 3.81
CA LEU A 156 6.19 -7.61 5.24
C LEU A 156 6.02 -6.10 5.49
N TYR A 157 6.92 -5.26 4.96
CA TYR A 157 6.82 -3.81 5.08
C TYR A 157 5.50 -3.29 4.51
N TYR A 158 5.09 -3.79 3.35
CA TYR A 158 3.86 -3.38 2.70
C TYR A 158 2.60 -3.80 3.48
N ALA A 159 2.64 -4.94 4.16
CA ALA A 159 1.55 -5.42 5.01
C ALA A 159 1.47 -4.67 6.35
N THR A 160 2.61 -4.38 6.99
CA THR A 160 2.66 -3.86 8.37
C THR A 160 2.85 -2.35 8.48
N ALA A 161 3.08 -1.64 7.38
CA ALA A 161 3.28 -0.19 7.43
C ALA A 161 2.02 0.55 7.89
N GLN A 162 2.13 1.31 8.98
CA GLN A 162 1.07 2.22 9.45
C GLN A 162 0.74 3.31 8.42
N GLN A 163 1.72 3.71 7.62
CA GLN A 163 1.55 4.63 6.49
C GLN A 163 1.98 3.91 5.21
N LYS A 164 1.06 3.13 4.62
CA LYS A 164 1.32 2.45 3.35
C LYS A 164 1.55 3.49 2.25
N LEU A 165 2.61 3.29 1.47
CA LEU A 165 2.82 4.07 0.25
C LEU A 165 1.71 3.71 -0.75
N THR A 166 1.14 4.72 -1.39
CA THR A 166 0.19 4.47 -2.49
C THR A 166 0.93 3.84 -3.67
N PRO A 167 0.26 3.04 -4.52
CA PRO A 167 0.86 2.50 -5.73
C PRO A 167 1.59 3.55 -6.58
N THR A 168 1.01 4.75 -6.70
CA THR A 168 1.60 5.90 -7.40
C THR A 168 2.89 6.40 -6.77
N GLN A 169 2.97 6.45 -5.43
CA GLN A 169 4.18 6.83 -4.71
C GLN A 169 5.28 5.79 -4.90
N ILE A 170 4.93 4.50 -4.92
CA ILE A 170 5.88 3.41 -5.17
C ILE A 170 6.45 3.52 -6.59
N GLY A 171 5.58 3.65 -7.60
CA GLY A 171 6.01 3.82 -8.99
C GLY A 171 6.86 5.07 -9.21
N ALA A 172 6.52 6.19 -8.55
CA ALA A 172 7.30 7.42 -8.61
C ALA A 172 8.67 7.29 -7.94
N ALA A 173 8.76 6.62 -6.79
CA ALA A 173 10.01 6.41 -6.09
C ALA A 173 10.99 5.56 -6.90
N ILE A 174 10.50 4.46 -7.51
CA ILE A 174 11.31 3.59 -8.37
C ILE A 174 11.77 4.35 -9.63
N ARG A 175 10.86 5.13 -10.26
CA ARG A 175 11.21 5.96 -11.42
C ARG A 175 12.25 7.04 -11.11
N GLY A 176 12.24 7.57 -9.89
CA GLY A 176 13.15 8.62 -9.45
C GLY A 176 14.61 8.16 -9.29
N ASN A 177 14.86 6.85 -9.34
CA ASN A 177 16.20 6.29 -9.30
C ASN A 177 16.94 6.56 -10.64
N ARG A 178 18.10 7.22 -10.57
CA ARG A 178 18.85 7.70 -11.75
C ARG A 178 19.37 6.57 -12.65
N GLU A 179 19.48 5.36 -12.13
CA GLU A 179 19.91 4.16 -12.87
C GLU A 179 18.85 3.08 -12.81
N LEU A 180 17.71 3.28 -13.49
CA LEU A 180 16.69 2.23 -13.59
C LEU A 180 17.24 1.05 -14.41
N ARG A 181 17.73 0.02 -13.70
CA ARG A 181 18.27 -1.20 -14.29
C ARG A 181 17.15 -2.20 -14.58
N GLU A 182 17.39 -3.06 -15.56
CA GLU A 182 16.46 -4.15 -15.90
C GLU A 182 16.18 -5.08 -14.70
N GLU A 183 17.18 -5.34 -13.88
CA GLU A 183 17.07 -6.15 -12.66
C GLU A 183 16.10 -5.54 -11.64
N THR A 184 16.15 -4.23 -11.42
CA THR A 184 15.20 -3.50 -10.56
C THR A 184 13.76 -3.69 -11.02
N MET A 185 13.53 -3.70 -12.34
CA MET A 185 12.21 -3.94 -12.91
C MET A 185 11.75 -5.39 -12.75
N LEU A 186 12.67 -6.35 -12.82
CA LEU A 186 12.35 -7.75 -12.51
C LEU A 186 11.95 -7.92 -11.04
N HIS A 187 12.70 -7.31 -10.12
CA HIS A 187 12.36 -7.36 -8.69
C HIS A 187 11.03 -6.68 -8.36
N LEU A 188 10.72 -5.56 -9.02
CA LEU A 188 9.40 -4.92 -8.94
C LEU A 188 8.30 -5.88 -9.41
N LEU A 189 8.49 -6.56 -10.55
CA LEU A 189 7.52 -7.54 -11.04
C LEU A 189 7.35 -8.71 -10.08
N GLU A 190 8.44 -9.22 -9.49
CA GLU A 190 8.40 -10.27 -8.48
C GLU A 190 7.61 -9.84 -7.24
N PHE A 191 7.84 -8.61 -6.77
CA PHE A 191 7.07 -8.03 -5.67
C PHE A 191 5.58 -7.95 -6.00
N ILE A 192 5.22 -7.39 -7.17
CA ILE A 192 3.81 -7.27 -7.57
C ILE A 192 3.17 -8.66 -7.69
N ARG A 193 3.82 -9.62 -8.35
CA ARG A 193 3.28 -10.99 -8.50
C ARG A 193 3.08 -11.70 -7.16
N ALA A 194 3.88 -11.37 -6.15
CA ALA A 194 3.83 -11.99 -4.84
C ALA A 194 2.74 -11.39 -3.92
N LEU A 195 2.11 -10.29 -4.31
CA LEU A 195 0.97 -9.74 -3.57
C LEU A 195 -0.25 -10.68 -3.72
N PRO A 196 -0.99 -10.94 -2.64
CA PRO A 196 -2.13 -11.86 -2.67
C PRO A 196 -3.34 -11.28 -3.39
N ASP A 197 -3.63 -9.99 -3.20
CA ASP A 197 -4.82 -9.33 -3.75
C ASP A 197 -4.65 -8.93 -5.21
N GLU A 198 -5.63 -9.30 -6.06
CA GLU A 198 -5.59 -9.00 -7.49
C GLU A 198 -5.85 -7.53 -7.79
N ALA A 199 -6.76 -6.88 -7.06
CA ALA A 199 -7.07 -5.48 -7.28
C ALA A 199 -5.83 -4.61 -6.97
N GLU A 200 -5.16 -4.90 -5.86
CA GLU A 200 -3.91 -4.25 -5.48
C GLU A 200 -2.77 -4.48 -6.49
N ARG A 201 -2.61 -5.72 -6.99
CA ARG A 201 -1.66 -6.00 -8.09
C ARG A 201 -1.95 -5.12 -9.31
N ARG A 202 -3.22 -5.02 -9.70
CA ARG A 202 -3.67 -4.24 -10.85
C ARG A 202 -3.34 -2.76 -10.69
N GLU A 203 -3.60 -2.18 -9.51
CA GLU A 203 -3.26 -0.77 -9.25
C GLU A 203 -1.75 -0.52 -9.26
N LEU A 204 -0.94 -1.46 -8.75
CA LEU A 204 0.51 -1.35 -8.84
C LEU A 204 1.02 -1.47 -10.27
N TYR A 205 0.47 -2.40 -11.07
CA TYR A 205 0.78 -2.48 -12.49
C TYR A 205 0.47 -1.18 -13.22
N ARG A 206 -0.70 -0.58 -12.95
CA ARG A 206 -1.11 0.71 -13.53
C ARG A 206 -0.18 1.84 -13.09
N ALA A 207 0.15 1.91 -11.80
CA ALA A 207 1.02 2.94 -11.26
C ALA A 207 2.48 2.84 -11.74
N GLY A 208 2.94 1.65 -12.14
CA GLY A 208 4.27 1.45 -12.71
C GLY A 208 4.37 1.71 -14.23
N LEU A 209 3.26 1.87 -14.96
CA LEU A 209 3.30 2.20 -16.41
C LEU A 209 4.19 3.42 -16.74
N PRO A 210 4.14 4.53 -15.96
CA PRO A 210 4.96 5.71 -16.23
C PRO A 210 6.47 5.51 -16.07
N ILE A 211 6.92 4.38 -15.48
CA ILE A 211 8.36 4.07 -15.32
C ILE A 211 9.03 3.92 -16.70
N PHE A 212 8.33 3.37 -17.69
CA PHE A 212 8.93 3.02 -18.98
C PHE A 212 9.21 4.22 -19.91
N GLY A 213 8.77 5.44 -19.55
CA GLY A 213 9.05 6.66 -20.30
C GLY A 213 8.84 6.52 -21.81
N ARG A 214 9.61 7.24 -22.64
CA ARG A 214 9.65 6.99 -24.10
C ARG A 214 10.74 6.01 -24.50
N VAL A 215 11.90 6.07 -23.83
CA VAL A 215 13.09 5.31 -24.20
C VAL A 215 12.96 3.83 -23.83
N LEU A 216 12.40 3.50 -22.67
CA LEU A 216 12.34 2.11 -22.20
C LEU A 216 11.19 1.32 -22.83
N LEU A 217 10.27 1.97 -23.55
CA LEU A 217 9.23 1.28 -24.33
C LEU A 217 9.82 0.36 -25.42
N HIS A 218 11.05 0.63 -25.86
CA HIS A 218 11.77 -0.19 -26.85
C HIS A 218 12.69 -1.24 -26.20
N THR A 219 12.36 -1.69 -24.98
CA THR A 219 13.12 -2.72 -24.26
C THR A 219 12.28 -3.97 -24.03
N ASP A 220 12.96 -5.11 -23.93
CA ASP A 220 12.33 -6.40 -23.60
C ASP A 220 11.52 -6.32 -22.29
N MET A 221 11.96 -5.48 -21.34
CA MET A 221 11.27 -5.28 -20.07
C MET A 221 9.90 -4.61 -20.19
N ALA A 222 9.71 -3.67 -21.12
CA ALA A 222 8.39 -3.10 -21.37
C ALA A 222 7.41 -4.18 -21.84
N LEU A 223 7.91 -5.13 -22.64
CA LEU A 223 7.14 -6.25 -23.15
C LEU A 223 6.79 -7.26 -22.05
N VAL A 224 7.78 -7.65 -21.24
CA VAL A 224 7.58 -8.53 -20.07
C VAL A 224 6.55 -7.92 -19.10
N TYR A 225 6.74 -6.64 -18.76
CA TYR A 225 5.83 -5.93 -17.86
C TYR A 225 4.42 -5.80 -18.42
N GLY A 226 4.28 -5.43 -19.70
CA GLY A 226 2.98 -5.30 -20.35
C GLY A 226 2.21 -6.62 -20.42
N ILE A 227 2.91 -7.74 -20.64
CA ILE A 227 2.29 -9.08 -20.66
C ILE A 227 1.77 -9.45 -19.27
N ASP A 228 2.57 -9.21 -18.23
CA ASP A 228 2.17 -9.44 -16.85
C ASP A 228 0.97 -8.58 -16.44
N ALA A 229 1.03 -7.28 -16.73
CA ALA A 229 -0.03 -6.33 -16.43
C ALA A 229 -1.35 -6.73 -17.12
N ARG A 230 -1.29 -7.14 -18.40
CA ARG A 230 -2.46 -7.64 -19.14
C ARG A 230 -3.00 -8.93 -18.53
N SER A 231 -2.12 -9.82 -18.09
CA SER A 231 -2.51 -11.09 -17.44
C SER A 231 -3.14 -10.85 -16.06
N ALA A 232 -2.78 -9.76 -15.38
CA ALA A 232 -3.38 -9.30 -14.12
C ALA A 232 -4.69 -8.50 -14.31
N GLY A 233 -5.24 -8.48 -15.53
CA GLY A 233 -6.55 -7.91 -15.83
C GLY A 233 -6.55 -6.41 -16.17
N LEU A 234 -5.39 -5.80 -16.47
CA LEU A 234 -5.40 -4.46 -17.08
C LEU A 234 -5.96 -4.52 -18.50
N ALA A 235 -6.71 -3.48 -18.86
CA ALA A 235 -7.35 -3.41 -20.16
C ALA A 235 -6.32 -3.24 -21.30
N ALA A 236 -6.72 -3.61 -22.52
CA ALA A 236 -5.85 -3.56 -23.69
C ALA A 236 -5.36 -2.14 -23.99
N ASN A 237 -6.25 -1.14 -23.90
CA ASN A 237 -5.92 0.28 -24.08
C ASN A 237 -4.85 0.81 -23.12
N GLU A 238 -4.74 0.24 -21.92
CA GLU A 238 -3.72 0.63 -20.93
C GLU A 238 -2.35 -0.01 -21.22
N THR A 239 -2.35 -1.21 -21.81
CA THR A 239 -1.16 -2.06 -21.95
C THR A 239 -0.59 -2.07 -23.37
N ASP A 240 -1.40 -1.76 -24.40
CA ASP A 240 -0.99 -1.75 -25.80
C ASP A 240 0.12 -0.74 -26.07
N ALA A 241 0.11 0.42 -25.39
CA ALA A 241 1.16 1.44 -25.54
C ALA A 241 2.54 0.92 -25.09
N LEU A 242 2.61 0.00 -24.13
CA LEU A 242 3.87 -0.65 -23.73
C LEU A 242 4.26 -1.79 -24.65
N LEU A 243 3.28 -2.58 -25.10
CA LEU A 243 3.53 -3.77 -25.89
C LEU A 243 3.86 -3.45 -27.35
N ALA A 244 3.17 -2.48 -27.95
CA ALA A 244 3.23 -2.21 -29.38
C ALA A 244 4.65 -1.90 -29.89
N PRO A 245 5.45 -1.03 -29.27
CA PRO A 245 6.73 -0.60 -29.84
C PRO A 245 7.73 -1.74 -30.04
N MET A 246 7.88 -2.61 -29.04
CA MET A 246 8.74 -3.79 -29.16
C MET A 246 8.10 -4.90 -30.00
N THR A 247 6.78 -5.04 -29.97
CA THR A 247 6.07 -5.99 -30.84
C THR A 247 6.29 -5.66 -32.31
N GLU A 248 6.18 -4.39 -32.70
CA GLU A 248 6.41 -3.95 -34.07
C GLU A 248 7.87 -4.12 -34.48
N ARG A 249 8.82 -3.80 -33.58
CA ARG A 249 10.23 -4.08 -33.82
C ARG A 249 10.48 -5.55 -34.11
N TYR A 250 10.01 -6.46 -33.25
CA TYR A 250 10.19 -7.89 -33.45
C TYR A 250 9.42 -8.41 -34.67
N ARG A 251 8.24 -7.87 -34.97
CA ARG A 251 7.52 -8.19 -36.20
C ARG A 251 8.36 -7.79 -37.42
N ASN A 252 8.95 -6.61 -37.44
CA ASN A 252 9.81 -6.15 -38.53
C ASN A 252 11.09 -7.00 -38.64
N ASP A 253 11.70 -7.37 -37.52
CA ASP A 253 12.85 -8.30 -37.50
C ASP A 253 12.48 -9.68 -38.08
N PHE A 254 11.28 -10.18 -37.76
CA PHE A 254 10.73 -11.42 -38.31
C PHE A 254 10.40 -11.31 -39.81
N LEU A 255 9.88 -10.17 -40.28
CA LEU A 255 9.52 -9.93 -41.68
C LEU A 255 10.75 -9.76 -42.59
N THR A 256 11.73 -8.97 -42.15
CA THR A 256 12.93 -8.63 -42.95
C THR A 256 13.90 -9.80 -43.07
N GLY A 257 14.04 -10.60 -42.01
CA GLY A 257 14.63 -11.93 -42.06
C GLY A 257 16.04 -11.99 -42.65
N HIS A 258 17.04 -11.56 -41.87
CA HIS A 258 18.41 -12.07 -42.00
C HIS A 258 18.88 -12.60 -40.64
N TYR A 259 19.88 -13.51 -40.65
CA TYR A 259 20.34 -14.19 -39.43
C TYR A 259 20.71 -13.20 -38.29
N PHE A 260 21.28 -12.04 -38.63
CA PHE A 260 21.58 -10.97 -37.68
C PHE A 260 20.33 -10.31 -37.07
N ASN A 261 19.27 -10.11 -37.86
CA ASN A 261 18.04 -9.45 -37.39
C ASN A 261 17.28 -10.34 -36.39
N HIS A 262 17.41 -11.67 -36.51
CA HIS A 262 16.82 -12.62 -35.57
C HIS A 262 17.53 -12.70 -34.22
N ALA A 263 18.69 -12.04 -34.06
CA ALA A 263 19.44 -12.07 -32.81
C ALA A 263 18.65 -11.47 -31.64
N ALA A 264 17.89 -10.39 -31.86
CA ALA A 264 17.08 -9.75 -30.82
C ALA A 264 15.99 -10.69 -30.31
N ILE A 265 15.17 -11.25 -31.21
CA ILE A 265 14.11 -12.21 -30.88
C ILE A 265 14.69 -13.45 -30.19
N THR A 266 15.85 -13.94 -30.66
CA THR A 266 16.50 -15.11 -30.07
C THR A 266 17.04 -14.82 -28.67
N ARG A 267 17.61 -13.63 -28.42
CA ARG A 267 18.02 -13.20 -27.08
C ARG A 267 16.83 -13.09 -26.14
N PHE A 268 15.74 -12.50 -26.60
CA PHE A 268 14.49 -12.41 -25.83
C PHE A 268 13.96 -13.80 -25.45
N ALA A 269 13.91 -14.73 -26.41
CA ALA A 269 13.49 -16.11 -26.15
C ALA A 269 14.42 -16.87 -25.18
N ARG A 270 15.72 -16.52 -25.15
CA ARG A 270 16.70 -17.06 -24.18
C ARG A 270 16.48 -16.52 -22.79
N LYS A 271 16.29 -15.19 -22.66
CA LYS A 271 16.15 -14.52 -21.36
C LYS A 271 14.77 -14.74 -20.75
N TYR A 272 13.74 -14.74 -21.59
CA TYR A 272 12.32 -14.74 -21.19
C TYR A 272 11.51 -15.78 -21.99
N PRO A 273 11.81 -17.09 -21.87
CA PRO A 273 11.22 -18.13 -22.72
C PRO A 273 9.69 -18.22 -22.63
N ARG A 274 9.11 -18.07 -21.43
CA ARG A 274 7.66 -18.08 -21.23
C ARG A 274 6.96 -16.89 -21.90
N TYR A 275 7.56 -15.71 -21.78
CA TYR A 275 7.05 -14.49 -22.42
C TYR A 275 7.15 -14.55 -23.93
N TYR A 276 8.22 -15.12 -24.47
CA TYR A 276 8.34 -15.38 -25.89
C TYR A 276 7.23 -16.33 -26.39
N ALA A 277 6.99 -17.44 -25.69
CA ALA A 277 5.93 -18.39 -26.06
C ALA A 277 4.55 -17.71 -26.11
N HIS A 278 4.23 -16.91 -25.09
CA HIS A 278 3.00 -16.13 -25.03
C HIS A 278 2.91 -15.10 -26.18
N HIS A 279 4.00 -14.39 -26.45
CA HIS A 279 4.00 -13.25 -27.38
C HIS A 279 4.26 -13.61 -28.84
N LEU A 280 4.70 -14.83 -29.12
CA LEU A 280 5.02 -15.32 -30.46
C LEU A 280 3.90 -15.06 -31.46
N ARG A 281 2.63 -15.24 -31.03
CA ARG A 281 1.48 -14.99 -31.91
C ARG A 281 1.42 -13.53 -32.34
N ALA A 282 1.63 -12.57 -31.44
CA ALA A 282 1.60 -11.15 -31.77
C ALA A 282 2.74 -10.72 -32.73
N ILE A 283 3.92 -11.33 -32.57
CA ILE A 283 5.08 -11.14 -33.46
C ILE A 283 4.78 -11.67 -34.87
N THR A 284 4.09 -12.81 -34.96
CA THR A 284 3.85 -13.54 -36.21
C THR A 284 2.49 -13.26 -36.86
N THR A 285 1.66 -12.40 -36.27
CA THR A 285 0.44 -11.88 -36.91
C THR A 285 0.85 -10.89 -38.00
N ILE A 286 0.74 -11.33 -39.25
CA ILE A 286 1.16 -10.60 -40.44
C ILE A 286 0.07 -10.63 -41.51
N THR A 287 0.10 -9.67 -42.44
CA THR A 287 -0.82 -9.59 -43.57
C THR A 287 -0.32 -10.42 -44.77
N LYS A 288 -1.19 -10.69 -45.74
CA LYS A 288 -0.79 -11.35 -47.00
C LYS A 288 0.29 -10.54 -47.75
N GLN A 289 0.18 -9.22 -47.79
CA GLN A 289 1.19 -8.35 -48.41
C GLN A 289 2.57 -8.49 -47.74
N GLN A 290 2.60 -8.59 -46.40
CA GLN A 290 3.82 -8.81 -45.66
C GLN A 290 4.38 -10.23 -45.89
N TRP A 291 3.50 -11.23 -45.91
CA TRP A 291 3.87 -12.60 -46.27
C TRP A 291 4.57 -12.65 -47.62
N ASP A 292 4.00 -12.02 -48.64
CA ASP A 292 4.52 -12.07 -50.01
C ASP A 292 5.92 -11.45 -50.11
N LYS A 293 6.20 -10.38 -49.36
CA LYS A 293 7.52 -9.70 -49.30
C LYS A 293 8.57 -10.40 -48.45
N MET A 294 8.17 -11.19 -47.45
CA MET A 294 9.09 -11.87 -46.53
C MET A 294 9.91 -12.97 -47.22
N VAL A 295 11.16 -13.17 -46.80
CA VAL A 295 11.91 -14.39 -47.13
C VAL A 295 11.54 -15.52 -46.15
N LYS A 296 10.52 -16.31 -46.53
CA LYS A 296 9.79 -17.25 -45.65
C LYS A 296 10.66 -18.32 -44.97
N ILE A 297 11.77 -18.72 -45.58
CA ILE A 297 12.67 -19.73 -44.99
C ILE A 297 13.30 -19.27 -43.67
N TRP A 298 13.43 -17.96 -43.44
CA TRP A 298 14.03 -17.46 -42.21
C TRP A 298 13.17 -17.71 -40.99
N ALA A 299 11.85 -17.84 -41.11
CA ALA A 299 10.98 -18.22 -40.00
C ALA A 299 11.38 -19.58 -39.40
N PHE A 300 11.75 -20.54 -40.24
CA PHE A 300 12.21 -21.87 -39.80
C PHE A 300 13.66 -21.84 -39.27
N LYS A 301 14.50 -20.97 -39.82
CA LYS A 301 15.85 -20.75 -39.28
C LYS A 301 15.82 -20.07 -37.91
N LEU A 302 14.89 -19.12 -37.70
CA LEU A 302 14.61 -18.54 -36.38
C LEU A 302 14.25 -19.65 -35.39
N ALA A 303 13.29 -20.51 -35.75
CA ALA A 303 12.85 -21.60 -34.90
C ALA A 303 14.03 -22.45 -34.42
N MET A 304 14.97 -22.82 -35.30
CA MET A 304 16.15 -23.62 -34.92
C MET A 304 17.20 -22.87 -34.08
N GLY A 305 17.17 -21.54 -34.03
CA GLY A 305 18.06 -20.72 -33.20
C GLY A 305 17.64 -20.62 -31.72
N LEU A 306 16.42 -21.06 -31.40
CA LEU A 306 15.82 -20.94 -30.07
C LEU A 306 16.50 -21.90 -29.06
N PRO A 307 16.50 -21.55 -27.76
CA PRO A 307 17.28 -22.28 -26.75
C PRO A 307 16.76 -23.69 -26.46
N THR A 308 15.44 -23.84 -26.32
CA THR A 308 14.82 -25.08 -25.85
C THR A 308 14.04 -25.76 -26.97
N LEU A 309 14.00 -27.10 -26.95
CA LEU A 309 13.24 -27.88 -27.93
C LEU A 309 11.77 -27.44 -28.00
N GLU A 310 11.16 -27.14 -26.86
CA GLU A 310 9.78 -26.67 -26.74
C GLU A 310 9.53 -25.38 -27.54
N LEU A 311 10.43 -24.39 -27.41
CA LEU A 311 10.31 -23.15 -28.16
C LEU A 311 10.58 -23.36 -29.66
N ARG A 312 11.55 -24.20 -30.02
CA ARG A 312 11.81 -24.54 -31.43
C ARG A 312 10.57 -25.18 -32.07
N LEU A 313 9.90 -26.07 -31.34
CA LEU A 313 8.69 -26.76 -31.77
C LEU A 313 7.53 -25.78 -31.92
N LEU A 314 7.25 -24.97 -30.89
CA LEU A 314 6.20 -23.95 -30.92
C LEU A 314 6.36 -22.96 -32.08
N THR A 315 7.58 -22.48 -32.32
CA THR A 315 7.85 -21.54 -33.42
C THR A 315 7.75 -22.22 -34.80
N THR A 316 8.11 -23.50 -34.89
CA THR A 316 7.92 -24.28 -36.12
C THR A 316 6.44 -24.52 -36.41
N GLU A 317 5.64 -24.87 -35.39
CA GLU A 317 4.18 -24.97 -35.50
C GLU A 317 3.57 -23.66 -36.00
N ARG A 318 3.99 -22.53 -35.42
CA ARG A 318 3.50 -21.23 -35.84
C ARG A 318 3.90 -20.88 -37.27
N ALA A 319 5.13 -21.21 -37.68
CA ALA A 319 5.56 -21.01 -39.07
C ALA A 319 4.79 -21.91 -40.06
N MET A 320 4.43 -23.13 -39.65
CA MET A 320 3.56 -24.02 -40.42
C MET A 320 2.13 -23.47 -40.55
N ASP A 321 1.59 -22.83 -39.51
CA ASP A 321 0.29 -22.14 -39.61
C ASP A 321 0.30 -21.06 -40.69
N LEU A 322 1.39 -20.29 -40.79
CA LEU A 322 1.54 -19.26 -41.82
C LEU A 322 1.61 -19.86 -43.23
N LEU A 323 2.29 -21.01 -43.40
CA LEU A 323 2.30 -21.73 -44.68
C LEU A 323 0.89 -22.19 -45.08
N GLU A 324 0.14 -22.77 -44.15
CA GLU A 324 -1.23 -23.21 -44.39
C GLU A 324 -2.15 -22.04 -44.72
N GLN A 325 -2.00 -20.93 -43.99
CA GLN A 325 -2.82 -19.73 -44.17
C GLN A 325 -2.57 -19.06 -45.53
N PHE A 326 -1.30 -18.91 -45.93
CA PHE A 326 -0.95 -18.03 -47.05
C PHE A 326 -0.39 -18.73 -48.30
N ALA A 327 0.10 -19.97 -48.18
CA ALA A 327 0.74 -20.68 -49.29
C ALA A 327 0.04 -21.99 -49.70
N LYS A 328 -0.98 -22.46 -48.95
CA LYS A 328 -1.68 -23.73 -49.25
C LYS A 328 -2.21 -23.84 -50.69
N LYS A 329 -2.61 -22.73 -51.31
CA LYS A 329 -3.09 -22.67 -52.70
C LYS A 329 -1.98 -22.42 -53.73
N GLU A 330 -0.81 -21.96 -53.28
CA GLU A 330 0.31 -21.50 -54.13
C GLU A 330 1.40 -22.58 -54.21
N ARG A 331 1.16 -23.60 -55.03
CA ARG A 331 2.03 -24.80 -55.12
C ARG A 331 3.51 -24.46 -55.40
N ASN A 332 3.77 -23.50 -56.27
CA ASN A 332 5.13 -23.09 -56.65
C ASN A 332 5.92 -22.52 -55.45
N ILE A 333 5.24 -22.01 -54.43
CA ILE A 333 5.84 -21.49 -53.20
C ILE A 333 5.82 -22.56 -52.10
N LEU A 334 4.71 -23.29 -51.97
CA LEU A 334 4.50 -24.29 -50.94
C LEU A 334 5.48 -25.46 -51.05
N GLU A 335 5.63 -26.05 -52.25
CA GLU A 335 6.43 -27.28 -52.43
C GLU A 335 7.91 -27.07 -52.08
N PRO A 336 8.60 -26.01 -52.56
CA PRO A 336 9.99 -25.76 -52.17
C PRO A 336 10.15 -25.48 -50.67
N LEU A 337 9.17 -24.81 -50.05
CA LEU A 337 9.18 -24.54 -48.61
C LEU A 337 9.01 -25.84 -47.83
N LEU A 338 8.04 -26.69 -48.17
CA LEU A 338 7.85 -28.00 -47.55
C LEU A 338 9.12 -28.86 -47.63
N ILE A 339 9.84 -28.86 -48.76
CA ILE A 339 11.14 -29.56 -48.86
C ILE A 339 12.10 -29.05 -47.77
N ARG A 340 12.29 -27.74 -47.64
CA ARG A 340 13.21 -27.19 -46.61
C ARG A 340 12.73 -27.40 -45.18
N VAL A 341 11.42 -27.29 -44.94
CA VAL A 341 10.83 -27.44 -43.60
C VAL A 341 10.88 -28.89 -43.13
N SER A 342 10.86 -29.86 -44.06
CA SER A 342 11.00 -31.28 -43.71
C SER A 342 12.29 -31.55 -42.93
N PHE A 343 13.38 -30.85 -43.28
CA PHE A 343 14.65 -30.96 -42.56
C PHE A 343 14.57 -30.36 -41.15
N THR A 344 13.89 -29.22 -40.98
CA THR A 344 13.64 -28.63 -39.65
C THR A 344 12.88 -29.60 -38.76
N VAL A 345 11.78 -30.18 -39.25
CA VAL A 345 10.96 -31.14 -38.49
C VAL A 345 11.76 -32.42 -38.18
N TYR A 346 12.56 -32.91 -39.13
CA TYR A 346 13.47 -34.02 -38.90
C TYR A 346 14.48 -33.73 -37.78
N ARG A 347 15.08 -32.52 -37.77
CA ARG A 347 16.00 -32.12 -36.70
C ARG A 347 15.31 -32.04 -35.35
N LEU A 348 14.09 -31.53 -35.28
CA LEU A 348 13.29 -31.51 -34.05
C LEU A 348 13.03 -32.93 -33.54
N LYS A 349 12.67 -33.85 -34.44
CA LYS A 349 12.50 -35.27 -34.11
C LYS A 349 13.76 -35.89 -33.52
N LYS A 350 14.91 -35.68 -34.16
CA LYS A 350 16.19 -36.19 -33.67
C LYS A 350 16.58 -35.59 -32.32
N GLN A 351 16.35 -34.31 -32.11
CA GLN A 351 16.58 -33.67 -30.81
C GLN A 351 15.62 -34.21 -29.72
N ALA A 352 14.36 -34.48 -30.07
CA ALA A 352 13.39 -35.07 -29.15
C ALA A 352 13.76 -36.52 -28.77
N GLU A 353 14.16 -37.33 -29.74
CA GLU A 353 14.66 -38.70 -29.52
C GLU A 353 15.88 -38.70 -28.60
N GLN A 354 16.86 -37.81 -28.84
CA GLN A 354 18.05 -37.65 -27.99
C GLN A 354 17.71 -37.16 -26.57
N ALA A 355 16.67 -36.35 -26.41
CA ALA A 355 16.20 -35.85 -25.12
C ALA A 355 15.29 -36.84 -24.35
N GLY A 356 15.22 -38.11 -24.78
CA GLY A 356 14.46 -39.16 -24.12
C GLY A 356 13.06 -39.43 -24.67
N GLY A 357 12.69 -38.81 -25.80
CA GLY A 357 11.51 -39.21 -26.58
C GLY A 357 10.17 -39.04 -25.87
N GLN A 358 10.01 -37.98 -25.07
CA GLN A 358 8.78 -37.74 -24.30
C GLN A 358 7.54 -37.75 -25.21
N LYS A 359 6.54 -38.58 -24.86
CA LYS A 359 5.32 -38.80 -25.64
C LYS A 359 4.62 -37.49 -26.09
N PRO A 360 4.40 -36.47 -25.23
CA PRO A 360 3.73 -35.23 -25.64
C PRO A 360 4.47 -34.46 -26.75
N ILE A 361 5.81 -34.46 -26.70
CA ILE A 361 6.66 -33.79 -27.71
C ILE A 361 6.61 -34.59 -29.02
N MET A 362 6.74 -35.91 -28.94
CA MET A 362 6.68 -36.79 -30.11
C MET A 362 5.32 -36.74 -30.80
N ASP A 363 4.22 -36.65 -30.05
CA ASP A 363 2.87 -36.52 -30.60
C ASP A 363 2.69 -35.21 -31.37
N ARG A 364 3.25 -34.09 -30.87
CA ARG A 364 3.26 -32.80 -31.58
C ARG A 364 4.10 -32.86 -32.86
N ILE A 365 5.26 -33.51 -32.81
CA ILE A 365 6.09 -33.72 -34.00
C ILE A 365 5.36 -34.59 -35.03
N ALA A 366 4.67 -35.65 -34.60
CA ALA A 366 3.85 -36.48 -35.50
C ALA A 366 2.70 -35.67 -36.13
N LYS A 367 2.07 -34.76 -35.37
CA LYS A 367 1.09 -33.81 -35.93
C LYS A 367 1.74 -32.89 -36.98
N LEU A 368 2.94 -32.38 -36.74
CA LEU A 368 3.68 -31.60 -37.74
C LEU A 368 3.98 -32.40 -38.99
N GLU A 369 4.43 -33.66 -38.87
CA GLU A 369 4.68 -34.55 -40.01
C GLU A 369 3.41 -34.76 -40.85
N LYS A 370 2.23 -34.92 -40.22
CA LYS A 370 0.95 -35.04 -40.91
C LYS A 370 0.57 -33.77 -41.70
N ARG A 371 0.93 -32.58 -41.23
CA ARG A 371 0.62 -31.31 -41.93
C ARG A 371 1.28 -31.19 -43.31
N PHE A 372 2.29 -32.01 -43.62
CA PHE A 372 2.87 -32.09 -44.97
C PHE A 372 1.89 -32.64 -46.03
N GLU A 373 0.77 -33.22 -45.60
CA GLU A 373 -0.34 -33.61 -46.47
C GLU A 373 -0.97 -32.43 -47.21
N MET A 374 -0.72 -31.19 -46.78
CA MET A 374 -1.15 -29.99 -47.51
C MET A 374 -0.49 -29.84 -48.89
N GLY A 375 0.66 -30.49 -49.10
CA GLY A 375 1.38 -30.49 -50.37
C GLY A 375 1.03 -31.69 -51.26
N GLN A 376 1.40 -31.61 -52.53
CA GLN A 376 1.07 -32.63 -53.54
C GLN A 376 1.73 -33.98 -53.28
N ARG A 377 2.93 -33.99 -52.69
CA ARG A 377 3.68 -35.23 -52.40
C ARG A 377 3.10 -35.96 -51.18
N LYS A 378 2.15 -35.32 -50.48
CA LYS A 378 1.29 -35.80 -49.38
C LYS A 378 1.99 -36.40 -48.15
N ARG A 379 3.27 -36.75 -48.20
CA ARG A 379 3.96 -37.47 -47.12
C ARG A 379 5.27 -36.77 -46.76
N PHE A 380 5.46 -36.51 -45.47
CA PHE A 380 6.68 -35.94 -44.90
C PHE A 380 7.96 -36.63 -45.40
N VAL A 381 8.00 -37.96 -45.40
CA VAL A 381 9.18 -38.75 -45.81
C VAL A 381 9.59 -38.47 -47.26
N VAL A 382 8.62 -38.18 -48.15
CA VAL A 382 8.91 -37.86 -49.55
C VAL A 382 9.61 -36.49 -49.64
N TYR A 383 9.13 -35.50 -48.90
CA TYR A 383 9.79 -34.19 -48.81
C TYR A 383 11.20 -34.29 -48.23
N LEU A 384 11.41 -35.13 -47.21
CA LEU A 384 12.71 -35.33 -46.59
C LEU A 384 13.73 -35.98 -47.54
N LYS A 385 13.33 -37.02 -48.29
CA LYS A 385 14.19 -37.64 -49.32
C LYS A 385 14.59 -36.63 -50.41
N GLU A 386 13.66 -35.74 -50.76
CA GLU A 386 13.90 -34.72 -51.77
C GLU A 386 14.79 -33.59 -51.26
N PHE A 387 14.71 -33.29 -49.96
CA PHE A 387 15.69 -32.43 -49.30
C PHE A 387 17.09 -33.05 -49.34
N GLU A 388 17.22 -34.32 -48.98
CA GLU A 388 18.50 -35.05 -48.98
C GLU A 388 19.17 -35.00 -50.36
N LYS A 389 18.42 -35.23 -51.44
CA LYS A 389 18.94 -35.14 -52.82
C LYS A 389 19.36 -33.72 -53.21
N LYS A 390 18.58 -32.70 -52.81
CA LYS A 390 18.78 -31.32 -53.26
C LYS A 390 19.79 -30.54 -52.42
N TYR A 391 19.94 -30.90 -51.14
CA TYR A 391 20.75 -30.19 -50.14
C TYR A 391 21.78 -31.13 -49.48
N VAL A 392 22.49 -31.92 -50.31
CA VAL A 392 23.45 -32.96 -49.88
C VAL A 392 24.48 -32.45 -48.88
N GLN A 393 25.01 -31.23 -49.07
CA GLN A 393 26.02 -30.66 -48.17
C GLN A 393 25.46 -30.38 -46.76
N GLU A 394 24.27 -29.78 -46.66
CA GLU A 394 23.62 -29.52 -45.37
C GLU A 394 23.27 -30.84 -44.65
N TRP A 395 22.83 -31.84 -45.42
CA TRP A 395 22.56 -33.18 -44.90
C TRP A 395 23.80 -33.86 -44.34
N ARG A 396 24.91 -33.85 -45.10
CA ARG A 396 26.20 -34.44 -44.67
C ARG A 396 26.74 -33.74 -43.42
N ARG A 397 26.68 -32.41 -43.36
CA ARG A 397 27.15 -31.64 -42.20
C ARG A 397 26.41 -32.04 -40.92
N MET A 398 25.08 -32.19 -41.00
CA MET A 398 24.27 -32.62 -39.87
C MET A 398 24.60 -34.05 -39.43
N LYS A 399 24.82 -34.99 -40.37
CA LYS A 399 25.27 -36.35 -40.01
C LYS A 399 26.62 -36.37 -39.30
N GLN A 400 27.54 -35.48 -39.68
CA GLN A 400 28.82 -35.32 -38.99
C GLN A 400 28.66 -34.71 -37.60
N GLU A 401 27.79 -33.70 -37.44
CA GLU A 401 27.46 -33.12 -36.13
C GLU A 401 26.82 -34.17 -35.20
N GLN A 402 25.97 -35.05 -35.75
CA GLN A 402 25.34 -36.17 -35.01
C GLN A 402 26.28 -37.31 -34.65
N ALA A 403 27.40 -37.48 -35.37
CA ALA A 403 28.38 -38.53 -35.07
C ALA A 403 29.42 -38.08 -34.02
N LYS A 404 29.49 -36.77 -33.72
CA LYS A 404 30.44 -36.16 -32.80
C LYS A 404 29.89 -35.94 -31.38
N GLY A 405 28.62 -36.21 -31.16
CA GLY A 405 27.95 -36.24 -29.87
C GLY A 405 27.08 -37.48 -29.77
#